data_AF-A0A0B6TYY5-F1
#
_entry.id   AF-A0A0B6TYY5-F1
#
_cell.length_a   1.000
_cell.length_b   1.000
_cell.length_c   1.000
_cell.angle_alpha   90.00
_cell.angle_beta   90.00
_cell.angle_gamma   90.00
#
_symmetry.space_group_name_H-M   'P 1'
#
loop_
_entity.id
_entity.type
_entity.pdbx_description
1 polymer ?
#
loop_
_entity_poly.entity_id
_entity_poly.type
_entity_poly.pdbx_seq_one_letter_code
_entity_poly.pdbx_strand_id
1 'polypeptide(L)'
;MRTPDIFIRAADWAHSRDFGCAAGIGLRRVLLELTGPPRVGACTLDGPVPVPTSWQVKGVAVTWPATTPGVDVLVLVHPGPLTSAIRSRVAAGPQAVITVPALPESLPFSPEQLLAVRARLLRGELRALAARHPHAAEELLAIAGSAGRSAGYSAAAPRIAVISPDPAVRVELPGMEIVADAEVDAVLAVAPPAGWAPADHPTLRDAARRAGRLVSTAPLPAGLPGTVARPGRPLVDAVRHALTLPAAPPPAPRPGTWLRAADQMERRRRLLLDAHLTDLVARRAAAELADLARAHGLEPAPSPDLREVGGQALLIALVAGAAAGRAAWPAGPAAGVLAGVLAALAAGGVRWRRGRREAHAVRAAGEAARIRRAPAHTPALWLRRTLAEEMQ
;
A
#
# COMPACT_ATOMS: atom_id res chain seq x y z
N MET A 1 -19.43 -24.99 1.72
CA MET A 1 -18.41 -23.91 1.57
C MET A 1 -19.02 -22.60 2.03
N ARG A 2 -18.34 -21.82 2.88
CA ARG A 2 -18.87 -20.55 3.40
C ARG A 2 -18.46 -19.41 2.47
N THR A 3 -19.44 -18.66 1.95
CA THR A 3 -19.19 -17.48 1.12
C THR A 3 -18.33 -16.47 1.90
N PRO A 4 -17.27 -15.90 1.31
CA PRO A 4 -16.46 -14.89 2.00
C PRO A 4 -17.31 -13.67 2.36
N ASP A 5 -17.18 -13.19 3.61
CA ASP A 5 -17.97 -12.08 4.18
C ASP A 5 -18.00 -10.81 3.30
N ILE A 6 -16.89 -10.52 2.61
CA ILE A 6 -16.79 -9.38 1.69
C ILE A 6 -17.84 -9.41 0.57
N PHE A 7 -18.22 -10.59 0.07
CA PHE A 7 -19.26 -10.70 -0.95
C PHE A 7 -20.63 -10.35 -0.40
N ILE A 8 -20.91 -10.77 0.85
CA ILE A 8 -22.18 -10.50 1.53
C ILE A 8 -22.29 -8.99 1.76
N ARG A 9 -21.27 -8.38 2.41
CA ARG A 9 -21.23 -6.94 2.66
C ARG A 9 -21.31 -6.09 1.39
N ALA A 10 -20.64 -6.51 0.31
CA ALA A 10 -20.70 -5.81 -0.97
C ALA A 10 -22.09 -5.91 -1.62
N ALA A 11 -22.73 -7.09 -1.54
CA ALA A 11 -24.08 -7.29 -2.06
C ALA A 11 -25.12 -6.48 -1.28
N ASP A 12 -25.07 -6.51 0.05
CA ASP A 12 -25.96 -5.73 0.93
C ASP A 12 -25.82 -4.23 0.64
N TRP A 13 -24.58 -3.75 0.55
CA TRP A 13 -24.33 -2.36 0.19
C TRP A 13 -24.92 -2.01 -1.17
N ALA A 14 -24.67 -2.84 -2.20
CA ALA A 14 -25.19 -2.61 -3.55
C ALA A 14 -26.72 -2.64 -3.60
N HIS A 15 -27.36 -3.48 -2.78
CA HIS A 15 -28.82 -3.58 -2.69
C HIS A 15 -29.44 -2.38 -1.97
N SER A 16 -28.74 -1.80 -1.01
CA SER A 16 -29.18 -0.60 -0.27
C SER A 16 -29.13 0.72 -1.08
N ARG A 17 -28.60 0.70 -2.31
CA ARG A 17 -28.46 1.90 -3.14
C ARG A 17 -29.68 2.10 -4.04
N ASP A 18 -30.09 3.35 -4.20
CA ASP A 18 -31.17 3.74 -5.10
C ASP A 18 -30.98 3.21 -6.52
N PHE A 19 -32.12 3.00 -7.19
CA PHE A 19 -32.14 2.65 -8.60
C PHE A 19 -31.49 3.77 -9.42
N GLY A 20 -30.52 3.42 -10.27
CA GLY A 20 -29.74 4.40 -11.05
C GLY A 20 -28.43 4.89 -10.41
N CYS A 21 -28.11 4.54 -9.16
CA CYS A 21 -26.81 4.84 -8.57
C CYS A 21 -25.67 4.20 -9.38
N ALA A 22 -24.83 5.02 -10.02
CA ALA A 22 -23.75 4.55 -10.91
C ALA A 22 -22.74 3.64 -10.19
N ALA A 23 -22.38 3.96 -8.95
CA ALA A 23 -21.50 3.12 -8.12
C ALA A 23 -22.17 1.76 -7.78
N GLY A 24 -23.46 1.79 -7.45
CA GLY A 24 -24.26 0.59 -7.20
C GLY A 24 -24.39 -0.31 -8.44
N ILE A 25 -24.65 0.28 -9.62
CA ILE A 25 -24.67 -0.46 -10.90
C ILE A 25 -23.30 -1.08 -11.18
N GLY A 26 -22.24 -0.31 -11.00
CA GLY A 26 -20.86 -0.79 -11.17
C GLY A 26 -20.54 -1.98 -10.26
N LEU A 27 -20.90 -1.90 -8.98
CA LEU A 27 -20.65 -2.99 -8.04
C LEU A 27 -21.52 -4.23 -8.34
N ARG A 28 -22.79 -4.06 -8.72
CA ARG A 28 -23.64 -5.18 -9.15
C ARG A 28 -23.05 -5.93 -10.33
N ARG A 29 -22.51 -5.21 -11.33
CA ARG A 29 -21.81 -5.83 -12.46
C ARG A 29 -20.58 -6.62 -12.01
N VAL A 30 -19.75 -6.05 -11.14
CA VAL A 30 -18.57 -6.74 -10.59
C VAL A 30 -18.99 -8.00 -9.83
N LEU A 31 -20.03 -7.93 -9.01
CA LEU A 31 -20.55 -9.09 -8.27
C LEU A 31 -21.03 -10.17 -9.23
N LEU A 32 -21.85 -9.83 -10.23
CA LEU A 32 -22.32 -10.77 -11.25
C LEU A 32 -21.16 -11.46 -11.97
N GLU A 33 -20.12 -10.71 -12.33
CA GLU A 33 -18.93 -11.25 -12.99
C GLU A 33 -18.14 -12.21 -12.07
N LEU A 34 -18.01 -11.89 -10.78
CA LEU A 34 -17.26 -12.69 -9.82
C LEU A 34 -18.06 -13.85 -9.21
N THR A 35 -19.40 -13.86 -9.33
CA THR A 35 -20.24 -14.99 -8.93
C THR A 35 -20.59 -15.92 -10.10
N GLY A 36 -20.34 -15.50 -11.34
CA GLY A 36 -20.52 -16.32 -12.54
C GLY A 36 -19.47 -17.43 -12.71
N PRO A 37 -19.47 -18.13 -13.87
CA PRO A 37 -18.50 -19.19 -14.17
C PRO A 37 -17.04 -18.74 -14.00
N PRO A 38 -16.11 -19.61 -13.54
CA PRO A 38 -14.69 -19.29 -13.42
C PRO A 38 -14.12 -18.78 -14.74
N ARG A 39 -13.38 -17.67 -14.71
CA ARG A 39 -12.74 -17.09 -15.91
C ARG A 39 -11.28 -17.47 -15.90
N VAL A 40 -10.89 -18.38 -16.78
CA VAL A 40 -9.56 -18.97 -16.78
C VAL A 40 -8.89 -18.72 -18.11
N GLY A 41 -7.65 -18.26 -18.08
CA GLY A 41 -6.79 -18.18 -19.26
C GLY A 41 -5.56 -19.06 -19.11
N ALA A 42 -5.02 -19.55 -20.21
CA ALA A 42 -3.75 -20.26 -20.25
C ALA A 42 -2.81 -19.62 -21.28
N CYS A 43 -1.51 -19.57 -20.98
CA CYS A 43 -0.50 -19.05 -21.89
C CYS A 43 0.88 -19.66 -21.62
N THR A 44 1.75 -19.65 -22.62
CA THR A 44 3.20 -19.75 -22.43
C THR A 44 3.78 -18.33 -22.27
N LEU A 45 5.11 -18.20 -22.23
CA LEU A 45 5.76 -16.89 -22.32
C LEU A 45 5.61 -16.26 -23.72
N ASP A 46 5.40 -17.09 -24.74
CA ASP A 46 5.42 -16.68 -26.15
C ASP A 46 4.02 -16.47 -26.74
N GLY A 47 2.97 -17.06 -26.15
CA GLY A 47 1.63 -16.96 -26.72
C GLY A 47 0.50 -17.58 -25.89
N PRO A 48 -0.75 -17.42 -26.34
CA PRO A 48 -1.92 -18.00 -25.69
C PRO A 48 -1.96 -19.52 -25.87
N VAL A 49 -2.52 -20.22 -24.88
CA VAL A 49 -2.77 -21.67 -24.92
C VAL A 49 -4.28 -21.91 -24.76
N PRO A 50 -4.92 -22.75 -25.61
CA PRO A 50 -6.32 -23.09 -25.46
C PRO A 50 -6.60 -23.78 -24.12
N VAL A 51 -7.64 -23.32 -23.42
CA VAL A 51 -8.08 -23.95 -22.17
C VAL A 51 -8.88 -25.22 -22.49
N PRO A 52 -8.65 -26.36 -21.80
CA PRO A 52 -9.39 -27.59 -22.04
C PRO A 52 -10.89 -27.41 -21.77
N THR A 53 -11.73 -27.94 -22.65
CA THR A 53 -13.19 -27.91 -22.49
C THR A 53 -13.66 -28.71 -21.27
N SER A 54 -12.90 -29.73 -20.87
CA SER A 54 -13.12 -30.56 -19.68
C SER A 54 -13.19 -29.77 -18.38
N TRP A 55 -12.58 -28.59 -18.33
CA TRP A 55 -12.57 -27.75 -17.13
C TRP A 55 -13.92 -27.08 -16.84
N GLN A 56 -14.83 -27.00 -17.83
CA GLN A 56 -16.16 -26.36 -17.69
C GLN A 56 -16.08 -24.91 -17.17
N VAL A 57 -15.08 -24.17 -17.64
CA VAL A 57 -14.82 -22.77 -17.28
C VAL A 57 -15.05 -21.85 -18.47
N LYS A 58 -15.20 -20.55 -18.21
CA LYS A 58 -15.16 -19.54 -19.25
C LYS A 58 -13.70 -19.28 -19.64
N GLY A 59 -13.27 -19.84 -20.77
CA GLY A 59 -11.95 -19.60 -21.33
C GLY A 59 -11.73 -18.14 -21.74
N VAL A 60 -10.57 -17.57 -21.38
CA VAL A 60 -10.16 -16.21 -21.76
C VAL A 60 -8.81 -16.27 -22.47
N ALA A 61 -8.74 -15.74 -23.69
CA ALA A 61 -7.49 -15.63 -24.42
C ALA A 61 -6.57 -14.60 -23.74
N VAL A 62 -5.36 -15.02 -23.36
CA VAL A 62 -4.41 -14.22 -22.59
C VAL A 62 -3.00 -14.46 -23.10
N THR A 63 -2.15 -13.43 -23.05
CA THR A 63 -0.73 -13.50 -23.37
C THR A 63 0.10 -13.06 -22.17
N TRP A 64 1.32 -13.59 -22.06
CA TRP A 64 2.24 -13.15 -21.02
C TRP A 64 2.88 -11.78 -21.38
N PRO A 65 3.05 -10.84 -20.43
CA PRO A 65 2.47 -10.84 -19.09
C PRO A 65 0.97 -10.51 -19.14
N ALA A 66 0.15 -11.34 -18.50
CA ALA A 66 -1.30 -11.15 -18.54
C ALA A 66 -1.69 -9.90 -17.74
N THR A 67 -2.05 -8.85 -18.49
CA THR A 67 -2.62 -7.60 -17.96
C THR A 67 -4.12 -7.49 -18.22
N THR A 68 -4.70 -8.48 -18.90
CA THR A 68 -6.09 -8.47 -19.33
C THR A 68 -7.01 -8.52 -18.11
N PRO A 69 -7.94 -7.55 -17.96
CA PRO A 69 -8.92 -7.59 -16.89
C PRO A 69 -9.90 -8.75 -17.09
N GLY A 70 -10.51 -9.23 -16.00
CA GLY A 70 -11.55 -10.26 -16.08
C GLY A 70 -11.04 -11.70 -16.15
N VAL A 71 -9.80 -11.95 -15.76
CA VAL A 71 -9.24 -13.29 -15.54
C VAL A 71 -9.20 -13.56 -14.05
N ASP A 72 -9.82 -14.66 -13.61
CA ASP A 72 -9.74 -15.10 -12.22
C ASP A 72 -8.42 -15.82 -11.99
N VAL A 73 -8.11 -16.81 -12.83
CA VAL A 73 -6.90 -17.64 -12.75
C VAL A 73 -6.20 -17.69 -14.10
N LEU A 74 -4.88 -17.48 -14.07
CA LEU A 74 -3.99 -17.66 -15.21
C LEU A 74 -3.18 -18.94 -15.02
N VAL A 75 -3.17 -19.83 -16.01
CA VAL A 75 -2.29 -21.00 -16.04
C VAL A 75 -1.09 -20.67 -16.95
N LEU A 76 0.08 -20.51 -16.35
CA LEU A 76 1.33 -20.29 -17.07
C LEU A 76 1.99 -21.64 -17.35
N VAL A 77 2.01 -22.05 -18.61
CA VAL A 77 2.65 -23.30 -19.05
C VAL A 77 4.14 -23.01 -19.28
N HIS A 78 5.00 -23.57 -18.43
CA HIS A 78 6.44 -23.37 -18.48
C HIS A 78 7.21 -24.59 -17.93
N PRO A 79 8.14 -25.19 -18.70
CA PRO A 79 8.76 -26.47 -18.38
C PRO A 79 9.82 -26.42 -17.26
N GLY A 80 10.41 -25.25 -17.01
CA GLY A 80 11.52 -25.07 -16.07
C GLY A 80 11.20 -24.12 -14.90
N PRO A 81 12.18 -23.86 -14.02
CA PRO A 81 12.06 -22.82 -13.02
C PRO A 81 11.82 -21.47 -13.70
N LEU A 82 10.88 -20.70 -13.19
CA LEU A 82 10.62 -19.35 -13.67
C LEU A 82 11.78 -18.44 -13.28
N THR A 83 12.14 -17.51 -14.15
CA THR A 83 13.12 -16.49 -13.80
C THR A 83 12.64 -15.61 -12.65
N SER A 84 13.58 -14.99 -11.92
CA SER A 84 13.32 -14.03 -10.83
C SER A 84 12.30 -12.94 -11.23
N ALA A 85 12.42 -12.42 -12.45
CA ALA A 85 11.53 -11.41 -13.02
C ALA A 85 10.10 -11.95 -13.23
N ILE A 86 9.97 -13.17 -13.77
CA ILE A 86 8.67 -13.81 -13.99
C ILE A 86 8.01 -14.12 -12.65
N ARG A 87 8.73 -14.69 -11.66
CA ARG A 87 8.19 -14.94 -10.31
C ARG A 87 7.75 -13.67 -9.60
N SER A 88 8.55 -12.62 -9.69
CA SER A 88 8.19 -11.31 -9.15
C SER A 88 6.90 -10.78 -9.77
N ARG A 89 6.71 -10.98 -11.08
CA ARG A 89 5.48 -10.61 -11.78
C ARG A 89 4.27 -11.45 -11.35
N VAL A 90 4.46 -12.77 -11.21
CA VAL A 90 3.45 -13.69 -10.67
C VAL A 90 2.99 -13.24 -9.29
N ALA A 91 3.93 -12.92 -8.39
CA ALA A 91 3.63 -12.48 -7.03
C ALA A 91 2.91 -11.11 -6.97
N ALA A 92 3.19 -10.22 -7.93
CA ALA A 92 2.60 -8.88 -7.97
C ALA A 92 1.19 -8.81 -8.59
N GLY A 93 0.78 -9.84 -9.35
CA GLY A 93 -0.47 -9.85 -10.10
C GLY A 93 -1.72 -9.92 -9.20
N PRO A 94 -2.84 -9.26 -9.57
CA PRO A 94 -4.09 -9.38 -8.82
C PRO A 94 -4.77 -10.76 -9.02
N GLN A 95 -4.59 -11.37 -10.19
CA GLN A 95 -5.05 -12.73 -10.50
C GLN A 95 -4.12 -13.79 -9.91
N ALA A 96 -4.62 -14.99 -9.63
CA ALA A 96 -3.73 -16.10 -9.31
C ALA A 96 -3.04 -16.58 -10.59
N VAL A 97 -1.72 -16.76 -10.53
CA VAL A 97 -0.97 -17.41 -11.60
C VAL A 97 -0.50 -18.77 -11.08
N ILE A 98 -0.87 -19.82 -11.79
CA ILE A 98 -0.50 -21.20 -11.49
C ILE A 98 0.45 -21.64 -12.58
N THR A 99 1.68 -21.96 -12.19
CA THR A 99 2.70 -22.42 -13.13
C THR A 99 2.67 -23.94 -13.19
N VAL A 100 2.55 -24.46 -14.41
CA VAL A 100 2.52 -25.91 -14.67
C VAL A 100 3.53 -26.24 -15.77
N PRO A 101 4.21 -27.40 -15.71
CA PRO A 101 5.14 -27.81 -16.76
C PRO A 101 4.43 -28.12 -18.08
N ALA A 102 3.21 -28.65 -17.99
CA ALA A 102 2.31 -28.93 -19.10
C ALA A 102 0.86 -28.68 -18.65
N LEU A 103 -0.03 -28.41 -19.60
CA LEU A 103 -1.43 -28.13 -19.31
C LEU A 103 -2.15 -29.42 -18.86
N PRO A 104 -2.71 -29.49 -17.64
CA PRO A 104 -3.35 -30.70 -17.15
C PRO A 104 -4.77 -30.87 -17.73
N GLU A 105 -5.24 -32.12 -17.80
CA GLU A 105 -6.62 -32.41 -18.23
C GLU A 105 -7.67 -32.00 -17.19
N SER A 106 -7.30 -31.98 -15.91
CA SER A 106 -8.13 -31.55 -14.78
C SER A 106 -7.76 -30.13 -14.32
N LEU A 107 -8.71 -29.47 -13.65
CA LEU A 107 -8.50 -28.12 -13.10
C LEU A 107 -7.31 -28.08 -12.13
N PRO A 108 -6.32 -27.17 -12.33
CA PRO A 108 -5.13 -27.09 -11.48
C PRO A 108 -5.35 -26.27 -10.19
N PHE A 109 -6.59 -26.01 -9.81
CA PHE A 109 -6.93 -25.25 -8.61
C PHE A 109 -8.18 -25.78 -7.92
N SER A 110 -8.22 -25.60 -6.60
CA SER A 110 -9.36 -25.94 -5.77
C SER A 110 -10.43 -24.83 -5.78
N PRO A 111 -11.69 -25.17 -5.46
CA PRO A 111 -12.75 -24.18 -5.25
C PRO A 111 -12.40 -23.12 -4.18
N GLU A 112 -11.67 -23.50 -3.13
CA GLU A 112 -11.25 -22.58 -2.07
C GLU A 112 -10.25 -21.53 -2.57
N GLN A 113 -9.27 -21.96 -3.39
CA GLN A 113 -8.34 -21.05 -4.04
C GLN A 113 -9.07 -20.05 -4.94
N LEU A 114 -10.06 -20.52 -5.72
CA LEU A 114 -10.87 -19.64 -6.56
C LEU A 114 -11.62 -18.58 -5.74
N LEU A 115 -12.25 -18.97 -4.63
CA LEU A 115 -12.95 -18.04 -3.73
C LEU A 115 -12.00 -17.00 -3.12
N ALA A 116 -10.80 -17.42 -2.69
CA ALA A 116 -9.79 -16.52 -2.15
C ALA A 116 -9.33 -15.48 -3.19
N VAL A 117 -9.13 -15.91 -4.43
CA VAL A 117 -8.74 -15.05 -5.55
C VAL A 117 -9.85 -14.07 -5.90
N ARG A 118 -11.10 -14.54 -6.02
CA ARG A 118 -12.25 -13.68 -6.32
C ARG A 118 -12.51 -12.65 -5.21
N ALA A 119 -12.31 -13.01 -3.95
CA ALA A 119 -12.37 -12.05 -2.85
C ALA A 119 -11.26 -10.97 -2.97
N ARG A 120 -10.06 -11.34 -3.41
CA ARG A 120 -8.97 -10.39 -3.69
C ARG A 120 -9.29 -9.47 -4.86
N LEU A 121 -9.85 -10.01 -5.95
CA LEU A 121 -10.31 -9.23 -7.10
C LEU A 121 -11.41 -8.24 -6.70
N LEU A 122 -12.40 -8.68 -5.90
CA LEU A 122 -13.46 -7.82 -5.38
C LEU A 122 -12.89 -6.64 -4.57
N ARG A 123 -11.89 -6.87 -3.71
CA ARG A 123 -11.21 -5.77 -2.99
C ARG A 123 -10.55 -4.77 -3.95
N GLY A 124 -9.96 -5.26 -5.04
CA GLY A 124 -9.38 -4.42 -6.09
C GLY A 124 -10.45 -3.56 -6.78
N GLU A 125 -11.55 -4.17 -7.18
CA GLU A 125 -12.66 -3.50 -7.85
C GLU A 125 -13.39 -2.50 -6.95
N LEU A 126 -13.61 -2.82 -5.68
CA LEU A 126 -14.17 -1.87 -4.70
C LEU A 126 -13.31 -0.61 -4.56
N ARG A 127 -11.98 -0.77 -4.50
CA ARG A 127 -11.04 0.36 -4.48
C ARG A 127 -11.06 1.15 -5.79
N ALA A 128 -11.17 0.46 -6.93
CA ALA A 128 -11.27 1.11 -8.23
C ALA A 128 -12.59 1.90 -8.38
N LEU A 129 -13.70 1.35 -7.89
CA LEU A 129 -15.00 2.03 -7.83
C LEU A 129 -14.96 3.24 -6.89
N ALA A 130 -14.36 3.10 -5.70
CA ALA A 130 -14.17 4.21 -4.78
C ALA A 130 -13.38 5.37 -5.42
N ALA A 131 -12.34 5.06 -6.19
CA ALA A 131 -11.56 6.05 -6.92
C ALA A 131 -12.37 6.76 -8.03
N ARG A 132 -13.32 6.07 -8.67
CA ARG A 132 -14.20 6.63 -9.72
C ARG A 132 -15.39 7.39 -9.15
N HIS A 133 -15.83 7.06 -7.94
CA HIS A 133 -17.02 7.61 -7.30
C HIS A 133 -16.70 8.14 -5.90
N PRO A 134 -16.12 9.36 -5.79
CA PRO A 134 -15.66 9.90 -4.51
C PRO A 134 -16.75 9.98 -3.43
N HIS A 135 -18.01 10.21 -3.82
CA HIS A 135 -19.16 10.26 -2.91
C HIS A 135 -19.47 8.94 -2.21
N ALA A 136 -19.03 7.81 -2.76
CA ALA A 136 -19.22 6.47 -2.20
C ALA A 136 -17.90 5.86 -1.69
N ALA A 137 -16.79 6.62 -1.74
CA ALA A 137 -15.46 6.06 -1.53
C ALA A 137 -15.26 5.52 -0.12
N GLU A 138 -15.72 6.24 0.91
CA GLU A 138 -15.57 5.83 2.30
C GLU A 138 -16.22 4.46 2.58
N GLU A 139 -17.49 4.31 2.21
CA GLU A 139 -18.24 3.06 2.40
C GLU A 139 -17.62 1.89 1.60
N LEU A 140 -17.24 2.12 0.35
CA LEU A 140 -16.62 1.09 -0.51
C LEU A 140 -15.24 0.66 0.02
N LEU A 141 -14.44 1.60 0.54
CA LEU A 141 -13.15 1.32 1.17
C LEU A 141 -13.32 0.56 2.49
N ALA A 142 -14.36 0.87 3.27
CA ALA A 142 -14.69 0.16 4.50
C ALA A 142 -15.08 -1.31 4.25
N ILE A 143 -15.71 -1.62 3.11
CA ILE A 143 -15.98 -3.00 2.67
C ILE A 143 -14.70 -3.67 2.16
N ALA A 144 -13.90 -2.97 1.36
CA ALA A 144 -12.63 -3.48 0.85
C ALA A 144 -11.61 -3.80 1.97
N GLY A 145 -11.75 -3.15 3.12
CA GLY A 145 -10.88 -3.28 4.30
C GLY A 145 -9.51 -2.63 4.09
N SER A 146 -8.68 -2.69 5.14
CA SER A 146 -7.27 -2.28 5.05
C SER A 146 -6.57 -3.02 3.92
N ALA A 147 -5.65 -2.34 3.22
CA ALA A 147 -4.76 -2.95 2.23
C ALA A 147 -3.74 -3.89 2.89
N GLY A 148 -4.22 -4.89 3.63
CA GLY A 148 -3.41 -6.00 4.07
C GLY A 148 -2.91 -6.73 2.83
N ARG A 149 -1.61 -7.00 2.80
CA ARG A 149 -1.00 -7.98 1.89
C ARG A 149 -1.92 -9.19 1.89
N SER A 150 -2.60 -9.44 0.76
CA SER A 150 -3.69 -10.42 0.70
C SER A 150 -3.14 -11.80 1.08
N ALA A 151 -3.53 -12.27 2.26
CA ALA A 151 -3.12 -13.55 2.87
C ALA A 151 -3.76 -14.79 2.18
N GLY A 152 -4.01 -14.73 0.87
CA GLY A 152 -4.80 -15.73 0.13
C GLY A 152 -4.02 -16.57 -0.86
N TYR A 153 -2.73 -16.31 -1.02
CA TYR A 153 -1.81 -17.27 -1.62
C TYR A 153 -0.66 -17.34 -0.63
N SER A 154 -0.26 -18.55 -0.24
CA SER A 154 1.08 -18.73 0.31
C SER A 154 2.02 -18.20 -0.77
N ALA A 155 2.44 -16.94 -0.66
CA ALA A 155 3.58 -16.48 -1.43
C ALA A 155 4.68 -17.44 -0.99
N ALA A 156 5.08 -18.34 -1.89
CA ALA A 156 6.18 -19.24 -1.63
C ALA A 156 7.30 -18.43 -0.98
N ALA A 157 7.90 -18.98 0.07
CA ALA A 157 8.92 -18.27 0.83
C ALA A 157 9.96 -17.70 -0.18
N PRO A 158 10.31 -16.41 -0.10
CA PRO A 158 11.25 -15.82 -1.05
C PRO A 158 12.53 -16.65 -1.12
N ARG A 159 12.96 -17.01 -2.33
CA ARG A 159 14.17 -17.81 -2.57
C ARG A 159 15.37 -16.88 -2.60
N ILE A 160 16.32 -17.07 -1.70
CA ILE A 160 17.50 -16.21 -1.53
C ILE A 160 18.77 -17.04 -1.77
N ALA A 161 19.63 -16.58 -2.67
CA ALA A 161 20.99 -17.11 -2.75
C ALA A 161 21.88 -16.33 -1.79
N VAL A 162 22.69 -17.04 -1.00
CA VAL A 162 23.73 -16.43 -0.18
C VAL A 162 25.07 -16.70 -0.85
N ILE A 163 25.80 -15.64 -1.18
CA ILE A 163 27.14 -15.74 -1.76
C ILE A 163 28.16 -15.13 -0.79
N SER A 164 29.27 -15.83 -0.59
CA SER A 164 30.40 -15.32 0.20
C SER A 164 31.70 -15.94 -0.33
N PRO A 165 32.82 -15.20 -0.31
CA PRO A 165 34.15 -15.76 -0.53
C PRO A 165 34.58 -16.68 0.62
N ASP A 166 33.99 -16.51 1.80
CA ASP A 166 34.22 -17.36 2.97
C ASP A 166 33.18 -18.50 3.03
N PRO A 167 33.59 -19.77 2.79
CA PRO A 167 32.67 -20.91 2.78
C PRO A 167 32.11 -21.26 4.17
N ALA A 168 32.70 -20.75 5.25
CA ALA A 168 32.23 -20.97 6.62
C ALA A 168 31.04 -20.08 6.98
N VAL A 169 30.72 -19.07 6.16
CA VAL A 169 29.58 -18.17 6.41
C VAL A 169 28.27 -18.96 6.43
N ARG A 170 27.51 -18.77 7.51
CA ARG A 170 26.14 -19.26 7.67
C ARG A 170 25.27 -18.08 8.05
N VAL A 171 24.13 -17.95 7.36
CA VAL A 171 23.16 -16.88 7.59
C VAL A 171 21.80 -17.51 7.78
N GLU A 172 21.04 -17.01 8.75
CA GLU A 172 19.66 -17.38 8.96
C GLU A 172 18.75 -16.24 8.48
N LEU A 173 17.76 -16.59 7.65
CA LEU A 173 16.78 -15.64 7.11
C LEU A 173 15.36 -16.17 7.38
N PRO A 174 14.79 -15.90 8.59
CA PRO A 174 13.48 -16.42 8.97
C PRO A 174 12.36 -16.02 8.01
N GLY A 175 11.63 -17.02 7.53
CA GLY A 175 10.53 -16.87 6.56
C GLY A 175 10.97 -16.75 5.10
N MET A 176 12.23 -17.09 4.79
CA MET A 176 12.80 -17.16 3.44
C MET A 176 13.46 -18.53 3.23
N GLU A 177 13.54 -18.96 1.97
CA GLU A 177 14.20 -20.20 1.59
C GLU A 177 15.59 -19.89 1.05
N ILE A 178 16.65 -20.41 1.69
CA ILE A 178 18.02 -20.26 1.21
C ILE A 178 18.31 -21.38 0.21
N VAL A 179 18.64 -21.02 -1.03
CA VAL A 179 18.86 -21.99 -2.12
C VAL A 179 20.21 -21.74 -2.81
N ALA A 180 20.80 -22.82 -3.34
CA ALA A 180 22.04 -22.76 -4.14
C ALA A 180 21.78 -22.59 -5.65
N ASP A 181 20.56 -22.23 -6.02
CA ASP A 181 20.09 -22.10 -7.41
C ASP A 181 20.44 -20.71 -7.98
N ALA A 182 20.58 -20.60 -9.30
CA ALA A 182 20.76 -19.33 -10.00
C ALA A 182 19.46 -18.50 -10.06
N GLU A 183 18.31 -19.17 -10.04
CA GLU A 183 17.01 -18.52 -10.17
C GLU A 183 16.43 -18.12 -8.81
N VAL A 184 16.89 -16.98 -8.25
CA VAL A 184 16.52 -16.47 -6.91
C VAL A 184 15.86 -15.10 -6.95
N ASP A 185 15.05 -14.78 -5.94
CA ASP A 185 14.29 -13.52 -5.85
C ASP A 185 15.16 -12.35 -5.40
N ALA A 186 16.23 -12.64 -4.65
CA ALA A 186 17.31 -11.73 -4.31
C ALA A 186 18.59 -12.52 -3.97
N VAL A 187 19.74 -11.85 -4.05
CA VAL A 187 21.03 -12.39 -3.62
C VAL A 187 21.50 -11.61 -2.40
N LEU A 188 21.86 -12.31 -1.34
CA LEU A 188 22.57 -11.76 -0.19
C LEU A 188 24.07 -12.06 -0.33
N ALA A 189 24.86 -11.04 -0.62
CA ALA A 189 26.30 -11.10 -0.66
C ALA A 189 26.89 -10.74 0.71
N VAL A 190 27.54 -11.71 1.35
CA VAL A 190 28.19 -11.54 2.64
C VAL A 190 29.68 -11.36 2.43
N ALA A 191 30.14 -10.14 2.63
CA ALA A 191 31.55 -9.78 2.50
C ALA A 191 32.39 -10.36 3.65
N PRO A 192 33.65 -10.75 3.39
CA PRO A 192 34.64 -10.99 4.43
C PRO A 192 34.88 -9.73 5.30
N PRO A 193 35.52 -9.85 6.47
CA PRO A 193 35.81 -8.71 7.35
C PRO A 193 36.58 -7.57 6.68
N ALA A 194 37.44 -7.90 5.71
CA ALA A 194 38.21 -6.93 4.93
C ALA A 194 37.41 -6.22 3.82
N GLY A 195 36.13 -6.58 3.63
CA GLY A 195 35.30 -6.12 2.51
C GLY A 195 35.49 -6.95 1.24
N TRP A 196 35.00 -6.42 0.13
CA TRP A 196 35.07 -7.08 -1.18
C TRP A 196 36.43 -6.87 -1.86
N ALA A 197 37.01 -7.96 -2.34
CA ALA A 197 38.22 -7.92 -3.15
C ALA A 197 37.87 -7.73 -4.64
N PRO A 198 38.79 -7.19 -5.47
CA PRO A 198 38.58 -7.10 -6.91
C PRO A 198 38.25 -8.44 -7.60
N ALA A 199 38.74 -9.55 -7.04
CA ALA A 199 38.43 -10.91 -7.52
C ALA A 199 36.95 -11.30 -7.34
N ASP A 200 36.24 -10.69 -6.39
CA ASP A 200 34.83 -10.97 -6.11
C ASP A 200 33.87 -10.21 -7.04
N HIS A 201 34.36 -9.13 -7.66
CA HIS A 201 33.55 -8.23 -8.49
C HIS A 201 32.80 -8.94 -9.64
N PRO A 202 33.39 -9.92 -10.36
CA PRO A 202 32.68 -10.66 -11.41
C PRO A 202 31.47 -11.43 -10.85
N THR A 203 31.62 -12.08 -9.69
CA THR A 203 30.55 -12.83 -9.02
C THR A 203 29.42 -11.90 -8.57
N LEU A 204 29.76 -10.77 -7.95
CA LEU A 204 28.77 -9.75 -7.55
C LEU A 204 28.01 -9.20 -8.76
N ARG A 205 28.70 -8.98 -9.88
CA ARG A 205 28.10 -8.45 -11.11
C ARG A 205 27.16 -9.46 -11.76
N ASP A 206 27.55 -10.73 -11.82
CA ASP A 206 26.67 -11.80 -12.30
C ASP A 206 25.42 -11.94 -11.42
N ALA A 207 25.60 -11.92 -10.10
CA ALA A 207 24.51 -12.04 -9.15
C ALA A 207 23.51 -10.86 -9.26
N ALA A 208 24.02 -9.63 -9.36
CA ALA A 208 23.20 -8.45 -9.61
C ALA A 208 22.42 -8.55 -10.92
N ARG A 209 23.05 -9.05 -12.00
CA ARG A 209 22.41 -9.23 -13.30
C ARG A 209 21.30 -10.28 -13.30
N ARG A 210 21.49 -11.42 -12.63
CA ARG A 210 20.52 -12.53 -12.65
C ARG A 210 19.32 -12.29 -11.73
N ALA A 211 19.58 -11.87 -10.50
CA ALA A 211 18.52 -11.67 -9.51
C ALA A 211 17.85 -10.29 -9.64
N GLY A 212 18.58 -9.30 -10.18
CA GLY A 212 18.14 -7.90 -10.24
C GLY A 212 17.99 -7.23 -8.87
N ARG A 213 18.24 -7.95 -7.78
CA ARG A 213 18.17 -7.48 -6.38
C ARG A 213 19.34 -8.04 -5.59
N LEU A 214 20.44 -7.31 -5.60
CA LEU A 214 21.62 -7.63 -4.79
C LEU A 214 21.56 -6.87 -3.46
N VAL A 215 21.74 -7.58 -2.35
CA VAL A 215 21.94 -7.03 -1.00
C VAL A 215 23.35 -7.37 -0.57
N SER A 216 24.15 -6.39 -0.16
CA SER A 216 25.53 -6.59 0.24
C SER A 216 25.78 -6.15 1.68
N THR A 217 26.56 -6.91 2.45
CA THR A 217 26.94 -6.51 3.82
C THR A 217 28.08 -5.49 3.87
N ALA A 218 28.78 -5.26 2.76
CA ALA A 218 29.81 -4.23 2.61
C ALA A 218 29.53 -3.30 1.41
N PRO A 219 30.19 -2.13 1.30
CA PRO A 219 30.04 -1.24 0.16
C PRO A 219 30.30 -1.95 -1.17
N LEU A 220 29.36 -1.81 -2.12
CA LEU A 220 29.50 -2.42 -3.44
C LEU A 220 30.51 -1.67 -4.31
N PRO A 221 31.16 -2.36 -5.27
CA PRO A 221 32.01 -1.71 -6.26
C PRO A 221 31.26 -0.64 -7.05
N ALA A 222 31.96 0.41 -7.47
CA ALA A 222 31.37 1.52 -8.21
C ALA A 222 30.65 1.02 -9.49
N GLY A 223 29.43 1.53 -9.73
CA GLY A 223 28.61 1.17 -10.89
C GLY A 223 27.85 -0.15 -10.78
N LEU A 224 27.98 -0.90 -9.68
CA LEU A 224 27.27 -2.16 -9.49
C LEU A 224 25.92 -1.91 -8.77
N PRO A 225 24.77 -2.26 -9.39
CA PRO A 225 23.46 -2.00 -8.79
C PRO A 225 23.20 -2.94 -7.60
N GLY A 226 22.73 -2.37 -6.49
CA GLY A 226 22.37 -3.14 -5.30
C GLY A 226 22.13 -2.26 -4.08
N THR A 227 21.73 -2.90 -3.00
CA THR A 227 21.48 -2.26 -1.70
C THR A 227 22.53 -2.72 -0.69
N VAL A 228 23.09 -1.79 0.07
CA VAL A 228 24.03 -2.12 1.15
C VAL A 228 23.25 -2.22 2.46
N ALA A 229 23.38 -3.35 3.15
CA ALA A 229 22.79 -3.58 4.46
C ALA A 229 23.40 -2.59 5.47
N ARG A 230 22.54 -1.93 6.25
CA ARG A 230 23.01 -0.95 7.25
C ARG A 230 23.62 -1.69 8.45
N PRO A 231 24.78 -1.24 8.96
CA PRO A 231 25.35 -1.80 10.19
C PRO A 231 24.34 -1.77 11.35
N GLY A 232 24.30 -2.85 12.14
CA GLY A 232 23.41 -2.97 13.31
C GLY A 232 21.94 -3.27 12.99
N ARG A 233 21.53 -3.38 11.71
CA ARG A 233 20.21 -3.89 11.35
C ARG A 233 20.23 -5.39 11.05
N PRO A 234 19.18 -6.15 11.41
CA PRO A 234 19.06 -7.54 11.01
C PRO A 234 19.13 -7.70 9.48
N LEU A 235 19.90 -8.67 9.00
CA LEU A 235 20.05 -8.94 7.56
C LEU A 235 18.70 -9.30 6.90
N VAL A 236 17.83 -9.99 7.64
CA VAL A 236 16.47 -10.32 7.19
C VAL A 236 15.66 -9.07 6.81
N ASP A 237 15.83 -7.96 7.52
CA ASP A 237 15.10 -6.72 7.23
C ASP A 237 15.65 -6.04 5.97
N ALA A 238 16.97 -6.10 5.76
CA ALA A 238 17.60 -5.60 4.54
C ALA A 238 17.11 -6.38 3.31
N VAL A 239 17.04 -7.71 3.41
CA VAL A 239 16.51 -8.56 2.33
C VAL A 239 15.02 -8.31 2.12
N ARG A 240 14.21 -8.22 3.19
CA ARG A 240 12.78 -7.88 3.08
C ARG A 240 12.57 -6.54 2.39
N HIS A 241 13.38 -5.54 2.72
CA HIS A 241 13.31 -4.24 2.07
C HIS A 241 13.68 -4.34 0.59
N ALA A 242 14.77 -5.02 0.24
CA ALA A 242 15.18 -5.20 -1.15
C ALA A 242 14.11 -5.90 -2.01
N LEU A 243 13.40 -6.88 -1.45
CA LEU A 243 12.27 -7.55 -2.13
C LEU A 243 11.09 -6.61 -2.43
N THR A 244 10.99 -5.46 -1.76
CA THR A 244 9.98 -4.43 -2.09
C THR A 244 10.39 -3.55 -3.27
N LEU A 245 11.66 -3.58 -3.67
CA LEU A 245 12.19 -2.79 -4.77
C LEU A 245 11.98 -3.49 -6.12
N PRO A 246 11.86 -2.75 -7.23
CA PRO A 246 11.91 -3.34 -8.57
C PRO A 246 13.22 -4.11 -8.79
N ALA A 247 13.17 -5.22 -9.52
CA ALA A 247 14.38 -5.87 -10.01
C ALA A 247 15.03 -4.99 -11.09
N ALA A 248 16.36 -4.91 -11.08
CA ALA A 248 17.16 -4.21 -12.07
C ALA A 248 17.74 -5.17 -13.13
N PRO A 249 17.85 -4.77 -14.41
CA PRO A 249 17.23 -3.57 -14.98
C PRO A 249 15.70 -3.73 -15.00
N PRO A 250 14.95 -2.61 -14.99
CA PRO A 250 13.51 -2.70 -15.15
C PRO A 250 13.17 -3.29 -16.54
N PRO A 251 11.93 -3.81 -16.75
CA PRO A 251 11.55 -4.34 -18.04
C PRO A 251 11.72 -3.29 -19.16
N ALA A 252 11.94 -3.70 -20.41
CA ALA A 252 12.07 -2.75 -21.51
C ALA A 252 10.87 -1.79 -21.56
N PRO A 253 11.10 -0.47 -21.63
CA PRO A 253 10.01 0.49 -21.57
C PRO A 253 9.13 0.37 -22.81
N ARG A 254 7.82 0.32 -22.55
CA ARG A 254 6.80 0.58 -23.56
C ARG A 254 6.24 1.97 -23.25
N PRO A 255 6.61 3.03 -24.00
CA PRO A 255 6.42 4.42 -23.56
C PRO A 255 4.98 4.72 -23.11
N GLY A 256 3.98 4.36 -23.91
CA GLY A 256 2.57 4.59 -23.58
C GLY A 256 2.05 3.75 -22.40
N THR A 257 2.63 2.59 -22.10
CA THR A 257 2.22 1.73 -20.99
C THR A 257 2.85 2.20 -19.68
N TRP A 258 4.10 2.63 -19.74
CA TRP A 258 4.86 3.14 -18.61
C TRP A 258 4.35 4.51 -18.13
N LEU A 259 4.01 5.42 -19.05
CA LEU A 259 3.37 6.69 -18.69
C LEU A 259 2.03 6.46 -17.98
N ARG A 260 1.19 5.55 -18.51
CA ARG A 260 -0.07 5.16 -17.87
C ARG A 260 0.14 4.56 -16.49
N ALA A 261 1.18 3.73 -16.33
CA ALA A 261 1.54 3.15 -15.03
C ALA A 261 2.02 4.23 -14.05
N ALA A 262 2.89 5.16 -14.47
CA ALA A 262 3.33 6.29 -13.66
C ALA A 262 2.14 7.12 -13.17
N ASP A 263 1.21 7.45 -14.07
CA ASP A 263 0.02 8.23 -13.75
C ASP A 263 -0.92 7.48 -12.81
N GLN A 264 -1.07 6.16 -12.99
CA GLN A 264 -1.87 5.33 -12.10
C GLN A 264 -1.24 5.22 -10.70
N MET A 265 0.08 5.06 -10.62
CA MET A 265 0.82 5.04 -9.36
C MET A 265 0.67 6.38 -8.63
N GLU A 266 0.77 7.49 -9.36
CA GLU A 266 0.61 8.82 -8.79
C GLU A 266 -0.83 9.07 -8.31
N ARG A 267 -1.84 8.68 -9.09
CA ARG A 267 -3.25 8.72 -8.66
C ARG A 267 -3.48 7.90 -7.39
N ARG A 268 -2.97 6.67 -7.35
CA ARG A 268 -3.10 5.78 -6.18
C ARG A 268 -2.41 6.38 -4.95
N ARG A 269 -1.21 6.95 -5.12
CA ARG A 269 -0.47 7.63 -4.06
C ARG A 269 -1.28 8.76 -3.47
N ARG A 270 -1.86 9.63 -4.31
CA ARG A 270 -2.70 10.76 -3.87
C ARG A 270 -3.89 10.28 -3.06
N LEU A 271 -4.62 9.28 -3.54
CA LEU A 271 -5.76 8.71 -2.82
C LEU A 271 -5.38 8.15 -1.44
N LEU A 272 -4.26 7.40 -1.35
CA LEU A 272 -3.79 6.84 -0.09
C LEU A 272 -3.29 7.93 0.87
N LEU A 273 -2.59 8.94 0.35
CA LEU A 273 -2.14 10.09 1.12
C LEU A 273 -3.34 10.89 1.64
N ASP A 274 -4.35 11.13 0.80
CA ASP A 274 -5.57 11.84 1.21
C ASP A 274 -6.34 11.10 2.30
N ALA A 275 -6.47 9.77 2.17
CA ALA A 275 -7.11 8.94 3.20
C ALA A 275 -6.32 8.99 4.51
N HIS A 276 -4.99 8.85 4.46
CA HIS A 276 -4.14 8.91 5.64
C HIS A 276 -4.18 10.30 6.32
N LEU A 277 -4.09 11.37 5.54
CA LEU A 277 -4.20 12.73 6.05
C LEU A 277 -5.57 13.00 6.67
N THR A 278 -6.64 12.49 6.06
CA THR A 278 -8.01 12.62 6.61
C THR A 278 -8.13 11.93 7.96
N ASP A 279 -7.60 10.71 8.10
CA ASP A 279 -7.52 9.99 9.37
C ASP A 279 -6.69 10.77 10.42
N LEU A 280 -5.50 11.25 10.06
CA LEU A 280 -4.64 12.01 10.97
C LEU A 280 -5.29 13.31 11.46
N VAL A 281 -6.02 14.01 10.58
CA VAL A 281 -6.78 15.22 10.93
C VAL A 281 -7.94 14.87 11.86
N ALA A 282 -8.68 13.79 11.59
CA ALA A 282 -9.79 13.34 12.42
C ALA A 282 -9.33 12.94 13.83
N ARG A 283 -8.24 12.15 13.93
CA ARG A 283 -7.62 11.74 15.20
C ARG A 283 -6.84 12.85 15.90
N ARG A 284 -6.61 13.98 15.23
CA ARG A 284 -5.77 15.11 15.70
C ARG A 284 -4.35 14.69 16.07
N ALA A 285 -3.78 13.78 15.28
CA ALA A 285 -2.46 13.19 15.50
C ALA A 285 -1.33 14.15 15.05
N ALA A 286 -1.07 15.18 15.85
CA ALA A 286 -0.16 16.27 15.49
C ALA A 286 1.31 15.84 15.31
N ALA A 287 1.78 14.86 16.08
CA ALA A 287 3.14 14.34 15.97
C ALA A 287 3.33 13.54 14.66
N GLU A 288 2.39 12.64 14.36
CA GLU A 288 2.38 11.87 13.11
C GLU A 288 2.30 12.78 11.88
N LEU A 289 1.51 13.87 11.93
CA LEU A 289 1.47 14.89 10.86
C LEU A 289 2.83 15.59 10.68
N ALA A 290 3.53 15.90 11.76
CA ALA A 290 4.85 16.53 11.70
C ALA A 290 5.93 15.58 11.18
N ASP A 291 5.88 14.29 11.56
CA ASP A 291 6.74 13.25 11.00
C ASP A 291 6.52 13.10 9.49
N LEU A 292 5.25 13.10 9.06
CA LEU A 292 4.87 13.01 7.66
C LEU A 292 5.33 14.25 6.86
N ALA A 293 5.18 15.46 7.43
CA ALA A 293 5.68 16.69 6.82
C ALA A 293 7.20 16.63 6.59
N ARG A 294 7.97 16.20 7.61
CA ARG A 294 9.42 16.00 7.50
C ARG A 294 9.79 14.96 6.45
N ALA A 295 9.06 13.85 6.38
CA ALA A 295 9.26 12.83 5.34
C ALA A 295 9.03 13.37 3.92
N HIS A 296 8.23 14.43 3.78
CA HIS A 296 8.00 15.14 2.53
C HIS A 296 8.92 16.37 2.33
N GLY A 297 9.95 16.55 3.17
CA GLY A 297 10.89 17.66 3.07
C GLY A 297 10.29 19.01 3.44
N LEU A 298 9.18 19.02 4.18
CA LEU A 298 8.54 20.24 4.68
C LEU A 298 8.89 20.46 6.14
N GLU A 299 9.11 21.73 6.51
CA GLU A 299 9.13 22.14 7.91
C GLU A 299 7.72 22.04 8.51
N PRO A 300 7.56 21.40 9.69
CA PRO A 300 6.27 21.28 10.36
C PRO A 300 5.66 22.65 10.68
N ALA A 301 4.34 22.80 10.50
CA ALA A 301 3.68 24.05 10.88
C ALA A 301 3.85 24.33 12.38
N PRO A 302 4.06 25.60 12.78
CA PRO A 302 4.18 25.99 14.17
C PRO A 302 2.91 25.65 14.97
N SER A 303 3.05 25.57 16.29
CA SER A 303 1.90 25.40 17.20
C SER A 303 0.90 26.55 17.05
N PRO A 304 -0.41 26.29 17.18
CA PRO A 304 -1.41 27.35 17.03
C PRO A 304 -1.22 28.40 18.13
N ASP A 305 -1.34 29.69 17.76
CA ASP A 305 -1.41 30.75 18.75
C ASP A 305 -2.76 30.68 19.48
N LEU A 306 -2.72 30.53 20.80
CA LEU A 306 -3.90 30.39 21.65
C LEU A 306 -4.22 31.67 22.43
N ARG A 307 -3.49 32.77 22.21
CA ARG A 307 -3.68 34.04 22.94
C ARG A 307 -5.09 34.59 22.73
N GLU A 308 -5.56 34.62 21.50
CA GLU A 308 -6.90 35.10 21.16
C GLU A 308 -8.00 34.21 21.78
N VAL A 309 -7.83 32.88 21.70
CA VAL A 309 -8.74 31.91 22.33
C VAL A 309 -8.78 32.09 23.85
N GLY A 310 -7.62 32.35 24.47
CA GLY A 310 -7.48 32.63 25.89
C GLY A 310 -8.19 33.93 26.29
N GLY A 311 -7.98 35.00 25.53
CA GLY A 311 -8.64 36.30 25.74
C GLY A 311 -10.16 36.19 25.65
N GLN A 312 -10.69 35.49 24.64
CA GLN A 312 -12.13 35.27 24.49
C GLN A 312 -12.71 34.40 25.63
N ALA A 313 -11.99 33.37 26.07
CA ALA A 313 -12.39 32.55 27.21
C ALA A 313 -12.44 33.36 28.51
N LEU A 314 -11.47 34.26 28.73
CA LEU A 314 -11.43 35.15 29.88
C LEU A 314 -12.61 36.13 29.86
N LEU A 315 -12.89 36.75 28.71
CA LEU A 315 -14.00 37.69 28.55
C LEU A 315 -15.36 37.03 28.80
N ILE A 316 -15.57 35.82 28.27
CA ILE A 316 -16.79 35.04 28.53
C ILE A 316 -16.89 34.64 30.01
N ALA A 317 -15.77 34.25 30.64
CA ALA A 317 -15.75 33.93 32.07
C ALA A 317 -16.15 35.13 32.93
N LEU A 318 -15.63 36.33 32.61
CA LEU A 318 -15.96 37.57 33.31
C LEU A 318 -17.44 37.93 33.17
N VAL A 319 -17.98 37.89 31.95
CA VAL A 319 -19.40 38.21 31.70
C VAL A 319 -20.33 37.20 32.38
N ALA A 320 -20.06 35.90 32.23
CA ALA A 320 -20.87 34.85 32.84
C ALA A 320 -20.81 34.91 34.38
N GLY A 321 -19.62 35.13 34.94
CA GLY A 321 -19.41 35.24 36.38
C GLY A 321 -20.11 36.47 36.99
N ALA A 322 -20.00 37.62 36.34
CA ALA A 322 -20.69 38.84 36.78
C ALA A 322 -22.22 38.69 36.71
N ALA A 323 -22.75 38.10 35.63
CA ALA A 323 -24.19 37.88 35.46
C ALA A 323 -24.75 36.90 36.51
N ALA A 324 -24.09 35.75 36.69
CA ALA A 324 -24.52 34.74 37.66
C ALA A 324 -24.37 35.20 39.11
N GLY A 325 -23.27 35.88 39.42
CA GLY A 325 -23.03 36.42 40.76
C GLY A 325 -24.03 37.51 41.12
N ARG A 326 -24.39 38.38 40.17
CA ARG A 326 -25.46 39.38 40.36
C ARG A 326 -26.83 38.75 40.54
N ALA A 327 -27.14 37.69 39.79
CA ALA A 327 -28.42 36.99 39.88
C ALA A 327 -28.61 36.24 41.21
N ALA A 328 -27.53 35.68 41.78
CA ALA A 328 -27.55 34.95 43.05
C ALA A 328 -27.37 35.85 44.28
N TRP A 329 -27.02 37.13 44.09
CA TRP A 329 -26.81 38.10 45.17
C TRP A 329 -27.97 38.23 46.17
N PRO A 330 -29.26 38.16 45.76
CA PRO A 330 -30.39 38.22 46.69
C PRO A 330 -30.43 37.06 47.70
N ALA A 331 -29.80 35.92 47.40
CA ALA A 331 -29.68 34.77 48.30
C ALA A 331 -28.53 34.90 49.31
N GLY A 332 -27.74 35.99 49.23
CA GLY A 332 -26.64 36.30 50.13
C GLY A 332 -25.30 36.48 49.41
N PRO A 333 -24.36 37.26 49.98
CA PRO A 333 -23.09 37.58 49.33
C PRO A 333 -22.22 36.33 49.08
N ALA A 334 -22.23 35.36 49.99
CA ALA A 334 -21.52 34.09 49.80
C ALA A 334 -22.07 33.28 48.62
N ALA A 335 -23.40 33.26 48.45
CA ALA A 335 -24.07 32.59 47.34
C ALA A 335 -23.77 33.29 45.99
N GLY A 336 -23.76 34.63 45.98
CA GLY A 336 -23.36 35.43 44.82
C GLY A 336 -21.93 35.16 44.35
N VAL A 337 -20.97 35.13 45.29
CA VAL A 337 -19.56 34.83 44.97
C VAL A 337 -19.39 33.41 44.43
N LEU A 338 -19.98 32.41 45.09
CA LEU A 338 -19.92 31.01 44.65
C LEU A 338 -20.53 30.81 43.26
N ALA A 339 -21.73 31.35 43.02
CA ALA A 339 -22.40 31.23 41.73
C ALA A 339 -21.61 31.92 40.61
N GLY A 340 -21.04 33.09 40.88
CA GLY A 340 -20.21 33.81 39.92
C GLY A 340 -18.92 33.06 39.56
N VAL A 341 -18.22 32.50 40.54
CA VAL A 341 -16.98 31.72 40.31
C VAL A 341 -17.27 30.44 39.52
N LEU A 342 -18.32 29.70 39.88
CA LEU A 342 -18.69 28.47 39.18
C LEU A 342 -19.10 28.74 37.73
N ALA A 343 -19.90 29.78 37.49
CA ALA A 343 -20.31 30.17 36.14
C ALA A 343 -19.12 30.62 35.29
N ALA A 344 -18.19 31.40 35.86
CA ALA A 344 -16.97 31.84 35.18
C ALA A 344 -16.09 30.66 34.77
N LEU A 345 -15.85 29.72 35.70
CA LEU A 345 -15.04 28.51 35.44
C LEU A 345 -15.70 27.61 34.38
N ALA A 346 -17.01 27.41 34.45
CA ALA A 346 -17.73 26.59 33.49
C ALA A 346 -17.72 27.21 32.09
N ALA A 347 -18.14 28.47 31.95
CA ALA A 347 -18.25 29.15 30.66
C ALA A 347 -16.87 29.38 30.01
N GLY A 348 -15.91 29.88 30.79
CA GLY A 348 -14.53 30.08 30.34
C GLY A 348 -13.84 28.75 29.99
N GLY A 349 -14.01 27.73 30.83
CA GLY A 349 -13.45 26.40 30.60
C GLY A 349 -14.00 25.72 29.35
N VAL A 350 -15.32 25.82 29.10
CA VAL A 350 -15.95 25.30 27.88
C VAL A 350 -15.45 26.06 26.65
N ARG A 351 -15.40 27.40 26.69
CA ARG A 351 -14.90 28.22 25.57
C ARG A 351 -13.44 27.90 25.26
N TRP A 352 -12.59 27.80 26.27
CA TRP A 352 -11.17 27.47 26.13
C TRP A 352 -11.00 26.08 25.50
N ARG A 353 -11.69 25.07 26.03
CA ARG A 353 -11.63 23.69 25.48
C ARG A 353 -12.08 23.64 24.03
N ARG A 354 -13.17 24.34 23.69
CA ARG A 354 -13.70 24.39 22.32
C ARG A 354 -12.74 25.12 21.37
N GLY A 355 -12.25 26.30 21.76
CA GLY A 355 -11.35 27.09 20.92
C GLY A 355 -10.00 26.42 20.71
N ARG A 356 -9.46 25.75 21.73
CA ARG A 356 -8.24 24.95 21.59
C ARG A 356 -8.45 23.83 20.57
N ARG A 357 -9.60 23.15 20.61
CA ARG A 357 -9.94 22.08 19.65
C ARG A 357 -10.08 22.62 18.23
N GLU A 358 -10.74 23.76 18.06
CA GLU A 358 -10.90 24.43 16.76
C GLU A 358 -9.55 24.86 16.18
N ALA A 359 -8.69 25.51 16.99
CA ALA A 359 -7.37 25.94 16.56
C ALA A 359 -6.46 24.77 16.14
N HIS A 360 -6.49 23.65 16.88
CA HIS A 360 -5.78 22.44 16.47
C HIS A 360 -6.35 21.80 15.21
N ALA A 361 -7.67 21.82 15.02
CA ALA A 361 -8.30 21.29 13.80
C ALA A 361 -7.94 22.11 12.56
N VAL A 362 -7.98 23.45 12.68
CA VAL A 362 -7.55 24.36 11.60
C VAL A 362 -6.08 24.15 11.26
N ARG A 363 -5.19 24.04 12.26
CA ARG A 363 -3.78 23.71 12.03
C ARG A 363 -3.62 22.37 11.31
N ALA A 364 -4.27 21.32 11.79
CA ALA A 364 -4.16 19.99 11.20
C ALA A 364 -4.63 19.97 9.73
N ALA A 365 -5.75 20.65 9.45
CA ALA A 365 -6.27 20.79 8.09
C ALA A 365 -5.32 21.60 7.18
N GLY A 366 -4.74 22.69 7.71
CA GLY A 366 -3.75 23.50 7.01
C GLY A 366 -2.47 22.72 6.69
N GLU A 367 -1.97 21.95 7.66
CA GLU A 367 -0.78 21.11 7.48
C GLU A 367 -1.02 20.00 6.45
N ALA A 368 -2.16 19.31 6.53
CA ALA A 368 -2.55 18.32 5.53
C ALA A 368 -2.62 18.95 4.12
N ALA A 369 -3.17 20.16 4.00
CA ALA A 369 -3.23 20.87 2.72
C ALA A 369 -1.85 21.30 2.19
N ARG A 370 -0.86 21.54 3.07
CA ARG A 370 0.54 21.77 2.67
C ARG A 370 1.18 20.48 2.16
N ILE A 371 1.02 19.38 2.90
CA ILE A 371 1.57 18.06 2.51
C ILE A 371 1.00 17.61 1.15
N ARG A 372 -0.29 17.82 0.89
CA ARG A 372 -0.92 17.54 -0.42
C ARG A 372 -0.27 18.29 -1.59
N ARG A 373 0.17 19.52 -1.34
CA ARG A 373 0.78 20.41 -2.35
C ARG A 373 2.28 20.19 -2.51
N ALA A 374 2.92 19.46 -1.60
CA ALA A 374 4.35 19.23 -1.64
C ALA A 374 4.75 18.44 -2.90
N PRO A 375 5.74 18.91 -3.67
CA PRO A 375 6.34 18.12 -4.73
C PRO A 375 7.18 17.01 -4.09
N ALA A 376 6.54 15.87 -3.80
CA ALA A 376 7.25 14.73 -3.26
C ALA A 376 8.18 14.10 -4.30
N HIS A 377 9.28 13.48 -3.85
CA HIS A 377 10.00 12.47 -4.62
C HIS A 377 9.06 11.29 -4.88
N THR A 378 8.29 11.37 -5.96
CA THR A 378 7.29 10.37 -6.30
C THR A 378 7.97 9.15 -6.91
N PRO A 379 7.53 7.92 -6.62
CA PRO A 379 7.96 6.74 -7.36
C PRO A 379 7.75 6.88 -8.88
N ALA A 380 6.78 7.69 -9.29
CA ALA A 380 6.51 8.05 -10.67
C ALA A 380 7.60 8.95 -11.30
N LEU A 381 8.29 9.79 -10.52
CA LEU A 381 9.39 10.62 -11.02
C LEU A 381 10.59 9.76 -11.45
N TRP A 382 10.91 8.71 -10.70
CA TRP A 382 11.94 7.75 -11.13
C TRP A 382 11.56 7.11 -12.46
N LEU A 383 10.33 6.61 -12.59
CA LEU A 383 9.86 5.98 -13.82
C LEU A 383 9.86 6.95 -15.02
N ARG A 384 9.47 8.21 -14.80
CA ARG A 384 9.50 9.27 -15.83
C ARG A 384 10.93 9.66 -16.21
N ARG A 385 11.86 9.68 -15.24
CA ARG A 385 13.28 9.94 -15.48
C ARG A 385 13.92 8.83 -16.29
N THR A 386 13.69 7.57 -15.93
CA THR A 386 14.18 6.40 -16.68
C THR A 386 13.63 6.38 -18.11
N LEU A 387 12.35 6.73 -18.31
CA LEU A 387 11.81 6.89 -19.67
C LEU A 387 12.51 8.00 -20.47
N ALA A 388 12.83 9.13 -19.83
CA ALA A 388 13.53 10.22 -20.50
C ALA A 388 14.97 9.85 -20.87
N GLU A 389 15.66 9.09 -20.01
CA GLU A 389 17.03 8.59 -20.25
C GLU A 389 17.07 7.52 -21.35
N GLU A 390 16.04 6.69 -21.52
CA GLU A 390 15.98 5.66 -22.59
C GLU A 390 15.38 6.16 -23.93
N MET A 391 14.77 7.35 -23.95
CA MET A 391 14.28 7.99 -25.17
C MET A 391 15.29 8.94 -25.84
N GLN A 392 16.43 9.16 -25.19
CA GLN A 392 17.60 9.86 -25.75
C GLN A 392 18.55 8.84 -26.37
#